data_AF-M6GZ29-F1
#
_entry.id   AF-M6GZ29-F1
#
_cell.length_a   1.000
_cell.length_b   1.000
_cell.length_c   1.000
_cell.angle_alpha   90.00
_cell.angle_beta   90.00
_cell.angle_gamma   90.00
#
_symmetry.space_group_name_H-M   'P 1'
#
loop_
_entity.id
_entity.type
_entity.pdbx_description
1 polymer ?
#
loop_
_entity_poly.entity_id
_entity_poly.type
_entity_poly.pdbx_seq_one_letter_code
_entity_poly.pdbx_strand_id
1 'polypeptide(L)'
;MEIHSVISESNSNFQIKLKTGETLEFNKILFATGSGRKAWNWLDALGHTIVEPVPSLFTFKISDARLENLFGLAFENVECSLVEFGYSQLGPLLITHWGVSGPSVLKLSAKGARELFEKKYDTTLKINFVPGMKKDEVRKKIEKEKNFIRPNLSLKLRSLVFLEDIGKEY
;
A
#
# COMPACT_ATOMS: atom_id res chain seq x y z
N MET A 1 -15.86 24.79 -18.15
CA MET A 1 -15.42 24.58 -19.54
C MET A 1 -14.88 23.16 -19.64
N GLU A 2 -15.54 22.26 -20.39
CA GLU A 2 -15.11 20.86 -20.53
C GLU A 2 -14.56 20.63 -21.94
N ILE A 3 -13.38 20.02 -22.03
CA ILE A 3 -12.68 19.76 -23.31
C ILE A 3 -13.25 18.49 -23.94
N HIS A 4 -13.51 18.57 -25.25
CA HIS A 4 -13.91 17.44 -26.09
C HIS A 4 -12.70 16.79 -26.78
N SER A 5 -11.84 17.59 -27.43
CA SER A 5 -10.66 17.10 -28.14
C SER A 5 -9.52 18.12 -28.13
N VAL A 6 -8.30 17.62 -28.27
CA VAL A 6 -7.08 18.40 -28.50
C VAL A 6 -6.36 17.80 -29.71
N ILE A 7 -6.04 18.61 -30.71
CA ILE A 7 -5.31 18.20 -31.90
C ILE A 7 -4.13 19.14 -32.16
N SER A 8 -3.08 18.62 -32.82
CA SER A 8 -1.97 19.43 -33.33
C SER A 8 -2.17 19.70 -34.81
N GLU A 9 -1.92 20.93 -35.22
CA GLU A 9 -1.94 21.35 -36.63
C GLU A 9 -0.53 21.42 -37.23
N SER A 10 -0.46 21.43 -38.57
CA SER A 10 0.79 21.44 -39.35
C SER A 10 1.73 22.59 -39.00
N ASN A 11 1.22 23.69 -38.43
CA ASN A 11 1.99 24.89 -38.10
C ASN A 11 2.47 24.91 -36.64
N SER A 12 2.51 23.76 -35.95
CA SER A 12 2.86 23.66 -34.52
C SER A 12 1.89 24.40 -33.58
N ASN A 13 0.68 24.70 -34.05
CA ASN A 13 -0.41 25.20 -33.22
C ASN A 13 -1.27 24.04 -32.70
N PHE A 14 -2.01 24.31 -31.63
CA PHE A 14 -2.96 23.39 -31.02
C PHE A 14 -4.38 23.94 -31.13
N GLN A 15 -5.30 23.06 -31.50
CA GLN A 15 -6.72 23.37 -31.50
C GLN A 15 -7.42 22.57 -30.41
N ILE A 16 -8.16 23.27 -29.55
CA ILE A 16 -8.95 22.69 -28.45
C ILE A 16 -10.42 22.89 -28.77
N LYS A 17 -11.14 21.78 -28.95
CA LYS A 17 -12.60 21.81 -29.09
C LYS A 17 -13.24 21.61 -27.73
N LEU A 18 -14.13 22.51 -27.36
CA LEU A 18 -14.93 22.41 -26.15
C LEU A 18 -16.19 21.58 -26.40
N LYS A 19 -16.76 21.00 -25.34
CA LYS A 19 -18.05 20.30 -25.44
C LYS A 19 -19.22 21.20 -25.88
N THR A 20 -19.08 22.52 -25.68
CA THR A 20 -20.03 23.52 -26.16
C THR A 20 -20.02 23.69 -27.68
N GLY A 21 -19.02 23.12 -28.38
CA GLY A 21 -18.82 23.26 -29.82
C GLY A 21 -17.83 24.39 -30.17
N GLU A 22 -17.56 25.31 -29.25
CA GLU A 22 -16.54 26.34 -29.40
C GLU A 22 -15.15 25.73 -29.60
N THR A 23 -14.35 26.36 -30.46
CA THR A 23 -13.01 25.92 -30.81
C THR A 23 -12.02 27.04 -30.52
N LEU A 24 -10.95 26.71 -29.79
CA LEU A 24 -9.94 27.65 -29.33
C LEU A 24 -8.58 27.25 -29.89
N GLU A 25 -7.77 28.23 -30.27
CA GLU A 25 -6.43 28.03 -30.83
C GLU A 25 -5.35 28.56 -29.90
N PHE A 26 -4.27 27.79 -29.76
CA PHE A 26 -3.14 28.12 -28.89
C PHE A 26 -1.83 27.71 -29.54
N ASN A 27 -0.77 28.52 -29.37
CA ASN A 27 0.58 28.12 -29.79
C ASN A 27 1.23 27.15 -28.79
N LYS A 28 0.74 27.09 -27.55
CA LYS A 28 1.26 26.23 -26.48
C LYS A 28 0.11 25.77 -25.57
N ILE A 29 0.19 24.53 -25.12
CA ILE A 29 -0.76 23.94 -24.18
C ILE A 29 -0.03 23.22 -23.04
N LEU A 30 -0.63 23.20 -21.86
CA LEU A 30 -0.14 22.48 -20.68
C LEU A 30 -1.23 21.53 -20.19
N PHE A 31 -0.92 20.24 -20.08
CA PHE A 31 -1.82 19.26 -19.48
C PHE A 31 -1.58 19.17 -17.97
N ALA A 32 -2.58 19.58 -17.18
CA ALA A 32 -2.59 19.49 -15.71
C ALA A 32 -3.82 18.70 -15.22
N THR A 33 -4.16 17.62 -15.91
CA THR A 33 -5.44 16.88 -15.78
C THR A 33 -5.42 15.73 -14.79
N GLY A 34 -4.31 15.53 -14.05
CA GLY A 34 -4.14 14.36 -13.18
C GLY A 34 -4.27 13.03 -13.96
N SER A 35 -4.87 12.02 -13.32
CA SER A 35 -5.09 10.69 -13.90
C SER A 35 -6.31 10.60 -14.84
N GLY A 36 -6.68 11.69 -15.51
CA GLY A 36 -7.84 11.75 -16.39
C GLY A 36 -7.63 11.01 -17.72
N ARG A 37 -8.28 9.85 -17.90
CA ARG A 37 -8.15 9.01 -19.12
C ARG A 37 -8.39 9.76 -20.44
N LYS A 38 -9.30 10.74 -20.46
CA LYS A 38 -9.53 11.57 -21.67
C LYS A 38 -8.25 12.27 -22.14
N ALA A 39 -7.46 12.78 -21.20
CA ALA A 39 -6.21 13.46 -21.50
C ALA A 39 -5.14 12.50 -22.01
N TRP A 40 -5.13 11.26 -21.53
CA TRP A 40 -4.22 10.23 -22.05
C TRP A 40 -4.52 9.92 -23.52
N ASN A 41 -5.79 9.83 -23.90
CA ASN A 41 -6.18 9.65 -25.31
C ASN A 41 -5.72 10.83 -26.18
N TRP A 42 -5.79 12.06 -25.66
CA TRP A 42 -5.29 13.23 -26.40
C TRP A 42 -3.77 13.23 -26.52
N LEU A 43 -3.04 12.89 -25.45
CA LEU A 43 -1.58 12.78 -25.46
C LEU A 43 -1.11 11.67 -26.42
N ASP A 44 -1.79 10.53 -26.46
CA ASP A 44 -1.53 9.43 -27.40
C ASP A 44 -1.76 9.88 -28.85
N ALA A 45 -2.87 10.57 -29.13
CA ALA A 45 -3.16 11.15 -30.45
C ALA A 45 -2.16 12.23 -30.88
N LEU A 46 -1.51 12.90 -29.92
CA LEU A 46 -0.41 13.84 -30.15
C LEU A 46 0.95 13.16 -30.33
N GLY A 47 1.01 11.82 -30.27
CA GLY A 47 2.22 11.03 -30.51
C GLY A 47 3.02 10.68 -29.25
N HIS A 48 2.49 10.92 -28.05
CA HIS A 48 3.14 10.49 -26.81
C HIS A 48 2.84 9.03 -26.49
N THR A 49 3.81 8.29 -25.96
CA THR A 49 3.57 6.95 -25.44
C THR A 49 2.94 6.99 -24.05
N ILE A 50 1.78 6.34 -23.89
CA ILE A 50 1.16 6.14 -22.57
C ILE A 50 1.67 4.84 -21.96
N VAL A 51 2.33 4.93 -20.81
CA VAL A 51 2.70 3.75 -20.02
C VAL A 51 1.47 3.30 -19.23
N GLU A 52 1.08 2.04 -19.36
CA GLU A 52 -0.10 1.52 -18.66
C GLU A 52 0.03 1.73 -17.14
N PRO A 53 -0.92 2.45 -16.52
CA PRO A 53 -0.87 2.74 -15.10
C PRO A 53 -1.24 1.50 -14.29
N VAL A 54 -0.50 1.29 -13.20
CA VAL A 54 -0.85 0.29 -12.18
C VAL A 54 -1.20 1.00 -10.86
N PRO A 55 -2.07 0.41 -10.02
CA PRO A 55 -2.39 0.98 -8.71
C PRO A 55 -1.13 1.16 -7.85
N SER A 56 -1.09 2.24 -7.08
CA SER A 56 -0.04 2.53 -6.09
C SER A 56 -0.66 3.28 -4.91
N LEU A 57 0.08 3.40 -3.80
CA LEU A 57 -0.40 4.04 -2.56
C LEU A 57 -1.75 3.46 -2.07
N PHE A 58 -1.83 2.15 -2.05
CA PHE A 58 -2.98 1.40 -1.62
C PHE A 58 -2.63 0.48 -0.46
N THR A 59 -3.68 0.00 0.17
CA THR A 59 -3.68 -0.83 1.34
C THR A 59 -3.71 -2.31 1.00
N PHE A 60 -3.11 -3.17 1.81
CA PHE A 60 -3.09 -4.60 1.53
C PHE A 60 -4.27 -5.31 2.17
N LYS A 61 -5.04 -6.01 1.34
CA LYS A 61 -6.06 -6.94 1.80
C LYS A 61 -5.37 -8.22 2.24
N ILE A 62 -5.62 -8.64 3.47
CA ILE A 62 -4.98 -9.82 4.07
C ILE A 62 -6.07 -10.62 4.78
N SER A 63 -6.22 -11.87 4.39
CA SER A 63 -7.10 -12.84 5.06
C SER A 63 -6.26 -13.70 5.98
N ASP A 64 -6.09 -13.26 7.22
CA ASP A 64 -5.30 -13.98 8.22
C ASP A 64 -5.99 -13.92 9.59
N ALA A 65 -6.25 -15.09 10.17
CA ALA A 65 -6.97 -15.22 11.44
C ALA A 65 -6.28 -14.46 12.60
N ARG A 66 -4.96 -14.21 12.50
CA ARG A 66 -4.20 -13.45 13.51
C ARG A 66 -4.58 -11.97 13.54
N LEU A 67 -5.21 -11.44 12.48
CA LEU A 67 -5.67 -10.05 12.41
C LEU A 67 -7.14 -9.87 12.82
N GLU A 68 -7.88 -10.96 13.00
CA GLU A 68 -9.28 -10.92 13.42
C GLU A 68 -9.42 -10.21 14.77
N ASN A 69 -10.42 -9.34 14.89
CA ASN A 69 -10.70 -8.53 16.08
C ASN A 69 -9.57 -7.57 16.51
N LEU A 70 -8.55 -7.35 15.67
CA LEU A 70 -7.47 -6.39 15.91
C LEU A 70 -7.60 -5.10 15.08
N PHE A 71 -8.69 -4.93 14.33
CA PHE A 71 -8.92 -3.73 13.53
C PHE A 71 -8.96 -2.47 14.43
N GLY A 72 -8.33 -1.40 13.96
CA GLY A 72 -8.17 -0.15 14.72
C GLY A 72 -6.86 -0.08 15.52
N LEU A 73 -6.13 -1.18 15.70
CA LEU A 73 -4.79 -1.12 16.31
C LEU A 73 -3.80 -0.43 15.37
N ALA A 74 -3.11 0.57 15.92
CA ALA A 74 -2.06 1.32 15.27
C ALA A 74 -0.71 1.09 15.97
N PHE A 75 0.34 0.95 15.18
CA PHE A 75 1.71 0.78 15.64
C PHE A 75 2.57 1.85 14.98
N GLU A 76 3.37 2.57 15.77
CA GLU A 76 4.15 3.71 15.25
C GLU A 76 5.40 3.27 14.48
N ASN A 77 6.06 2.20 14.93
CA ASN A 77 7.35 1.76 14.40
C ASN A 77 7.32 0.27 14.05
N VAL A 78 6.96 -0.04 12.81
CA VAL A 78 6.88 -1.41 12.28
C VAL A 78 7.65 -1.47 10.97
N GLU A 79 8.35 -2.57 10.73
CA GLU A 79 8.94 -2.86 9.42
C GLU A 79 8.04 -3.83 8.66
N CYS A 80 7.51 -3.37 7.53
CA CYS A 80 6.75 -4.17 6.58
C CYS A 80 7.63 -4.54 5.39
N SER A 81 7.58 -5.77 4.90
CA SER A 81 8.42 -6.22 3.78
C SER A 81 7.66 -7.12 2.79
N LEU A 82 7.88 -6.87 1.50
CA LEU A 82 7.54 -7.78 0.40
C LEU A 82 8.78 -8.62 0.12
N VAL A 83 8.86 -9.79 0.76
CA VAL A 83 10.11 -10.59 0.83
C VAL A 83 10.56 -11.04 -0.55
N GLU A 84 9.62 -11.45 -1.41
CA GLU A 84 9.90 -11.89 -2.79
C GLU A 84 10.58 -10.79 -3.64
N PHE A 85 10.32 -9.52 -3.33
CA PHE A 85 10.84 -8.39 -4.11
C PHE A 85 12.03 -7.69 -3.44
N GLY A 86 12.42 -8.12 -2.23
CA GLY A 86 13.48 -7.48 -1.47
C GLY A 86 13.13 -6.05 -1.03
N TYR A 87 11.84 -5.71 -0.92
CA TYR A 87 11.40 -4.39 -0.50
C TYR A 87 10.97 -4.38 0.95
N SER A 88 11.48 -3.42 1.72
CA SER A 88 11.05 -3.14 3.09
C SER A 88 10.74 -1.66 3.28
N GLN A 89 9.88 -1.38 4.24
CA GLN A 89 9.52 -0.04 4.67
C GLN A 89 9.30 -0.02 6.19
N LEU A 90 10.06 0.84 6.87
CA LEU A 90 9.84 1.20 8.26
C LEU A 90 8.81 2.33 8.35
N GLY A 91 7.89 2.24 9.31
CA GLY A 91 6.98 3.32 9.68
C GLY A 91 5.67 2.83 10.30
N PRO A 92 4.67 3.73 10.42
CA PRO A 92 3.44 3.37 11.07
C PRO A 92 2.61 2.36 10.28
N LEU A 93 1.93 1.47 11.00
CA LEU A 93 1.03 0.43 10.49
C LEU A 93 -0.34 0.58 11.19
N LEU A 94 -1.41 0.42 10.43
CA LEU A 94 -2.78 0.34 10.94
C LEU A 94 -3.40 -1.00 10.52
N ILE A 95 -3.93 -1.76 11.46
CA ILE A 95 -4.75 -2.93 11.16
C ILE A 95 -6.18 -2.47 10.83
N THR A 96 -6.71 -2.88 9.69
CA THR A 96 -8.07 -2.54 9.23
C THR A 96 -8.98 -3.77 9.28
N HIS A 97 -10.27 -3.59 8.99
CA HIS A 97 -11.25 -4.67 8.98
C HIS A 97 -11.08 -5.68 7.83
N TRP A 98 -10.17 -5.45 6.87
CA TRP A 98 -9.89 -6.39 5.76
C TRP A 98 -8.40 -6.58 5.47
N GLY A 99 -7.51 -6.09 6.35
CA GLY A 99 -6.07 -6.24 6.19
C GLY A 99 -5.29 -5.15 6.90
N VAL A 100 -4.38 -4.50 6.19
CA VAL A 100 -3.46 -3.51 6.76
C VAL A 100 -3.31 -2.25 5.89
N SER A 101 -3.05 -1.15 6.57
CA SER A 101 -2.87 0.20 6.01
C SER A 101 -1.76 0.93 6.77
N GLY A 102 -1.66 2.25 6.57
CA GLY A 102 -0.68 3.11 7.19
C GLY A 102 0.51 3.42 6.27
N PRO A 103 1.32 4.44 6.62
CA PRO A 103 2.39 4.91 5.75
C PRO A 103 3.41 3.84 5.34
N SER A 104 3.68 2.84 6.19
CA SER A 104 4.58 1.73 5.86
C SER A 104 4.02 0.91 4.68
N VAL A 105 2.75 0.55 4.74
CA VAL A 105 2.03 -0.22 3.71
C VAL A 105 1.87 0.59 2.43
N LEU A 106 1.40 1.84 2.52
CA LEU A 106 1.13 2.67 1.33
C LEU A 106 2.41 2.93 0.51
N LYS A 107 3.52 3.25 1.18
CA LYS A 107 4.82 3.45 0.52
C LYS A 107 5.33 2.15 -0.10
N LEU A 108 5.17 1.04 0.61
CA LEU A 108 5.59 -0.27 0.12
C LEU A 108 4.78 -0.69 -1.12
N SER A 109 3.48 -0.42 -1.15
CA SER A 109 2.62 -0.67 -2.31
C SER A 109 3.01 0.18 -3.51
N ALA A 110 3.45 1.42 -3.29
CA ALA A 110 3.94 2.28 -4.36
C ALA A 110 5.30 1.80 -4.90
N LYS A 111 6.19 1.37 -4.00
CA LYS A 111 7.52 0.85 -4.36
C LYS A 111 7.43 -0.44 -5.18
N GLY A 112 6.55 -1.36 -4.79
CA GLY A 112 6.35 -2.64 -5.48
C GLY A 112 5.16 -2.68 -6.44
N ALA A 113 4.68 -1.52 -6.92
CA ALA A 113 3.42 -1.42 -7.65
C ALA A 113 3.36 -2.32 -8.89
N ARG A 114 4.46 -2.42 -9.65
CA ARG A 114 4.51 -3.24 -10.88
C ARG A 114 4.62 -4.72 -10.55
N GLU A 115 5.50 -5.10 -9.64
CA GLU A 115 5.71 -6.48 -9.21
C GLU A 115 4.45 -7.06 -8.57
N LEU A 116 3.76 -6.27 -7.75
CA LEU A 116 2.46 -6.63 -7.17
C LEU A 116 1.39 -6.82 -8.25
N PHE A 117 1.35 -5.93 -9.25
CA PHE A 117 0.41 -6.04 -10.37
C PHE A 117 0.66 -7.30 -11.20
N GLU A 118 1.92 -7.60 -11.54
CA GLU A 118 2.34 -8.79 -12.27
C GLU A 118 1.98 -10.09 -11.53
N LYS A 119 2.13 -10.09 -10.20
CA LYS A 119 1.75 -11.19 -9.31
C LYS A 119 0.26 -11.25 -9.00
N LYS A 120 -0.57 -10.39 -9.61
CA LYS A 120 -2.02 -10.29 -9.31
C LYS A 120 -2.30 -10.10 -7.81
N TYR A 121 -1.41 -9.40 -7.12
CA TYR A 121 -1.45 -9.12 -5.69
C TYR A 121 -1.39 -10.36 -4.79
N ASP A 122 -0.92 -11.49 -5.32
CA ASP A 122 -0.69 -12.71 -4.56
C ASP A 122 0.80 -12.78 -4.15
N THR A 123 1.08 -12.36 -2.92
CA THR A 123 2.43 -12.38 -2.34
C THR A 123 2.38 -12.35 -0.82
N THR A 124 3.52 -12.64 -0.18
CA THR A 124 3.65 -12.65 1.27
C THR A 124 4.11 -11.30 1.81
N LEU A 125 3.31 -10.69 2.68
CA LEU A 125 3.74 -9.56 3.52
C LEU A 125 4.35 -10.08 4.83
N LYS A 126 5.60 -9.70 5.10
CA LYS A 126 6.22 -9.89 6.41
C LYS A 126 6.08 -8.62 7.23
N ILE A 127 5.60 -8.75 8.47
CA ILE A 127 5.45 -7.65 9.43
C ILE A 127 6.35 -7.92 10.64
N ASN A 128 7.25 -7.00 10.95
CA ASN A 128 8.10 -7.01 12.13
C ASN A 128 7.71 -5.86 13.07
N PHE A 129 7.00 -6.20 14.14
CA PHE A 129 6.50 -5.25 15.14
C PHE A 129 7.58 -4.74 16.11
N VAL A 130 8.76 -5.35 16.13
CA VAL A 130 9.89 -4.97 17.00
C VAL A 130 11.18 -4.83 16.18
N PRO A 131 11.19 -3.91 15.20
CA PRO A 131 12.35 -3.71 14.35
C PRO A 131 13.58 -3.32 15.21
N GLY A 132 14.75 -3.87 14.85
CA GLY A 132 16.00 -3.64 15.56
C GLY A 132 16.28 -4.57 16.74
N MET A 133 15.35 -5.45 17.13
CA MET A 133 15.60 -6.47 18.16
C MET A 133 15.80 -7.85 17.54
N LYS A 134 16.81 -8.58 18.01
CA LYS A 134 17.01 -9.99 17.66
C LYS A 134 16.02 -10.87 18.43
N LYS A 135 15.68 -12.02 17.85
CA LYS A 135 14.74 -12.99 18.45
C LYS A 135 15.10 -13.34 19.90
N ASP A 136 16.38 -13.55 20.20
CA ASP A 136 16.83 -13.90 21.55
C ASP A 136 16.69 -12.75 22.54
N GLU A 137 16.83 -11.51 22.09
CA GLU A 137 16.63 -10.31 22.92
C GLU A 137 15.15 -10.14 23.26
N VAL A 138 14.27 -10.33 22.26
CA VAL A 138 12.82 -10.32 22.46
C VAL A 138 12.43 -11.41 23.46
N ARG A 139 12.95 -12.63 23.29
CA ARG A 139 12.68 -13.76 24.20
C ARG A 139 13.09 -13.44 25.63
N LYS A 140 14.33 -12.99 25.83
CA LYS A 140 14.84 -12.60 27.16
C LYS A 140 14.01 -11.51 27.81
N LYS A 141 13.56 -10.52 27.03
CA LYS A 141 12.70 -9.44 27.53
C LYS A 141 11.35 -9.99 28.00
N ILE A 142 10.70 -10.84 27.21
CA ILE A 142 9.44 -11.48 27.59
C ILE A 142 9.60 -12.35 28.85
N GLU A 143 10.67 -13.15 28.95
CA GLU A 143 10.95 -13.99 30.12
C GLU A 143 11.14 -13.15 31.39
N LYS A 144 11.83 -12.01 31.28
CA LYS A 144 12.02 -11.07 32.40
C LYS A 144 10.68 -10.47 32.88
N GLU A 145 9.82 -10.03 31.97
CA GLU A 145 8.52 -9.43 32.31
C GLU A 145 7.55 -10.48 32.91
N LYS A 146 7.58 -11.73 32.42
CA LYS A 146 6.78 -12.84 33.00
C LYS A 146 7.09 -13.08 34.49
N ASN A 147 8.35 -12.92 34.88
CA ASN A 147 8.79 -13.08 36.27
C ASN A 147 8.41 -11.90 37.16
N PHE A 148 8.14 -10.72 36.59
CA PHE A 148 7.72 -9.53 37.34
C PHE A 148 6.22 -9.55 37.72
N ILE A 149 5.37 -10.21 36.92
CA ILE A 149 3.91 -10.24 37.11
C ILE A 149 3.44 -11.24 38.21
N ARG A 150 4.34 -12.03 38.81
CA ARG A 150 3.99 -12.94 39.92
C ARG A 150 4.73 -12.54 41.19
N PRO A 151 4.03 -11.93 42.18
CA PRO A 151 3.68 -12.75 43.35
C PRO A 151 2.33 -12.52 44.05
N ASN A 152 1.36 -11.69 43.59
CA ASN A 152 0.10 -11.52 44.36
C ASN A 152 -1.12 -11.02 43.57
N LEU A 153 -1.53 -11.75 42.53
CA LEU A 153 -2.86 -11.53 41.95
C LEU A 153 -3.56 -12.89 41.78
N SER A 154 -4.42 -13.23 42.74
CA SER A 154 -5.40 -14.31 42.64
C SER A 154 -6.52 -13.95 41.67
N LEU A 155 -6.17 -13.63 40.42
CA LEU A 155 -7.16 -13.66 39.34
C LEU A 155 -7.28 -15.12 38.89
N LYS A 156 -8.42 -15.74 39.22
CA LYS A 156 -8.93 -16.93 38.52
C LYS A 156 -9.21 -16.55 37.06
N LEU A 157 -8.16 -16.47 36.24
CA LEU A 157 -8.28 -16.48 34.79
C LEU A 157 -8.60 -17.91 34.37
N ARG A 158 -9.88 -18.19 34.11
CA ARG A 158 -10.25 -19.36 33.31
C ARG A 158 -9.75 -19.09 31.88
N SER A 159 -8.75 -19.88 31.50
CA SER A 159 -8.09 -19.99 30.18
C SER A 159 -7.39 -18.74 29.63
N LEU A 160 -6.06 -18.71 29.79
CA LEU A 160 -5.15 -18.22 28.74
C LEU A 160 -4.71 -19.46 27.94
N VAL A 161 -5.19 -19.61 26.71
CA VAL A 161 -4.63 -20.60 25.77
C VAL A 161 -3.55 -19.87 24.98
N PHE A 162 -2.29 -20.11 25.32
CA PHE A 162 -1.19 -19.91 24.38
C PHE A 162 -1.20 -21.12 23.45
N LEU A 163 -1.58 -20.92 22.18
CA LEU A 163 -1.33 -21.93 21.15
C LEU A 163 0.17 -21.89 20.80
N GLU A 164 0.96 -22.63 21.58
CA GLU A 164 2.16 -23.29 21.06
C GLU A 164 1.66 -24.54 20.31
N ASP A 165 1.80 -24.53 18.99
CA ASP A 165 1.91 -25.69 18.06
C ASP A 165 1.19 -25.42 16.75
N ILE A 166 1.93 -24.92 15.75
CA ILE A 166 1.76 -25.37 14.36
C ILE A 166 3.15 -25.50 13.73
N GLY A 167 3.89 -26.51 14.18
CA GLY A 167 4.76 -27.25 13.30
C GLY A 167 4.11 -28.62 13.09
N LYS A 168 3.45 -28.81 11.95
CA LYS A 168 3.25 -30.09 11.26
C LYS A 168 2.82 -29.81 9.82
N GLU A 169 3.60 -30.37 8.90
CA GLU A 169 3.34 -30.75 7.50
C GLU A 169 1.87 -30.63 7.06
N TYR A 170 1.56 -29.87 5.99
CA TYR A 170 1.61 -30.25 4.57
C TYR A 170 1.71 -28.99 3.70
#